data_AF-A0A833VH61-F1
#
_entry.id   AF-A0A833VH61-F1
#
_cell.length_a   1.000
_cell.length_b   1.000
_cell.length_c   1.000
_cell.angle_alpha   90.00
_cell.angle_beta   90.00
_cell.angle_gamma   90.00
#
_symmetry.space_group_name_H-M   'P 1'
#
loop_
_entity.id
_entity.type
_entity.pdbx_description
1 polymer ?
#
loop_
_entity_poly.entity_id
_entity_poly.type
_entity_poly.pdbx_seq_one_letter_code
_entity_poly.pdbx_strand_id
1 'polypeptide(L)'
;MVPLQDVIIFTLTQGMLLLSISLLSIFIICLSVKRKNFSKGPEKLIPSPPKLPFIGNIHQISSLYHQSLYSLSLKYEPLMLLHFGEVPWLIVSSFDMACAIMRTHDLTFATRPSSVVTDIVRFGNVAFEPYGEE
;
A
#
# COMPACT_ATOMS: atom_id res chain seq x y z
N MET A 1 6.38 -22.09 54.88
CA MET A 1 7.57 -21.47 54.29
C MET A 1 7.49 -21.76 52.79
N VAL A 2 7.14 -20.76 51.97
CA VAL A 2 7.00 -20.97 50.51
C VAL A 2 8.39 -21.26 49.95
N PRO A 3 8.59 -22.31 49.14
CA PRO A 3 9.90 -22.66 48.63
C PRO A 3 10.41 -21.54 47.70
N LEU A 4 11.71 -21.24 47.81
CA LEU A 4 12.37 -20.16 47.07
C LEU A 4 12.16 -20.29 45.54
N GLN A 5 12.05 -21.51 45.06
CA GLN A 5 11.85 -21.84 43.64
C GLN A 5 10.48 -21.36 43.13
N ASP A 6 9.42 -21.47 43.94
CA ASP A 6 8.08 -21.00 43.56
C ASP A 6 8.02 -19.47 43.50
N VAL A 7 8.74 -18.79 44.39
CA VAL A 7 8.86 -17.33 44.39
C VAL A 7 9.61 -16.84 43.12
N ILE A 8 10.66 -17.55 42.71
CA ILE A 8 11.41 -17.24 41.48
C ILE A 8 10.54 -17.46 40.24
N ILE A 9 9.84 -18.59 40.13
CA ILE A 9 8.98 -18.88 38.97
C ILE A 9 7.85 -17.85 38.87
N PHE A 10 7.23 -17.48 39.99
CA PHE A 10 6.18 -16.46 40.03
C PHE A 10 6.68 -15.09 39.55
N THR A 11 7.85 -14.65 40.01
CA THR A 11 8.42 -13.35 39.59
C THR A 11 8.82 -13.33 38.11
N LEU A 12 9.40 -14.42 37.59
CA LEU A 12 9.75 -14.53 36.17
C LEU A 12 8.53 -14.54 35.25
N THR A 13 7.50 -15.32 35.59
CA THR A 13 6.25 -15.38 34.80
C THR A 13 5.53 -14.03 34.76
N GLN A 14 5.47 -13.33 35.90
CA GLN A 14 4.88 -11.99 35.96
C GLN A 14 5.68 -10.97 35.13
N GLY A 15 7.03 -11.05 35.13
CA GLY A 15 7.88 -10.22 34.27
C GLY A 15 7.66 -10.45 32.77
N MET A 16 7.55 -11.71 32.34
CA MET A 16 7.28 -12.07 30.94
C MET A 16 5.89 -11.60 30.48
N LEU A 17 4.88 -11.71 31.35
CA LEU A 17 3.53 -11.21 31.08
C LEU A 17 3.54 -9.69 30.87
N LEU A 18 4.19 -8.93 31.77
CA LEU A 18 4.29 -7.48 31.65
C LEU A 18 5.02 -7.05 30.36
N LEU A 19 6.09 -7.74 29.99
CA LEU A 19 6.82 -7.46 28.75
C LEU A 19 5.95 -7.71 27.51
N SER A 20 5.22 -8.82 27.47
CA SER A 20 4.35 -9.13 26.33
C SER A 20 3.19 -8.13 26.17
N ILE A 21 2.57 -7.69 27.27
CA ILE A 21 1.53 -6.66 27.26
C ILE A 21 2.10 -5.31 26.78
N SER A 22 3.30 -4.94 27.24
CA SER A 22 3.97 -3.72 26.80
C SER A 22 4.24 -3.72 25.29
N LEU A 23 4.79 -4.82 24.76
CA LEU A 23 5.05 -4.98 23.33
C LEU A 23 3.76 -4.92 22.50
N LEU A 24 2.68 -5.57 22.96
CA LEU A 24 1.39 -5.53 22.29
C LEU A 24 0.79 -4.11 22.29
N SER A 25 0.89 -3.39 23.40
CA SER A 25 0.44 -2.00 23.52
C SER A 25 1.19 -1.09 22.53
N ILE A 26 2.53 -1.19 22.48
CA ILE A 26 3.35 -0.43 21.54
C ILE A 26 2.94 -0.75 20.09
N PHE A 27 2.75 -2.04 19.76
CA PHE A 27 2.30 -2.45 18.44
C PHE A 27 0.96 -1.82 18.04
N ILE A 28 -0.05 -1.86 18.93
CA ILE A 28 -1.37 -1.25 18.69
C ILE A 28 -1.27 0.28 18.56
N ILE A 29 -0.44 0.94 19.36
CA ILE A 29 -0.18 2.38 19.26
C ILE A 29 0.47 2.72 17.92
N CYS A 30 1.50 1.97 17.49
CA CYS A 30 2.14 2.15 16.19
C CYS A 30 1.16 2.00 15.02
N LEU A 31 0.28 0.99 15.07
CA LEU A 31 -0.78 0.81 14.08
C LEU A 31 -1.75 1.99 14.05
N SER A 32 -2.13 2.49 15.22
CA SER A 32 -3.09 3.59 15.37
C SER A 32 -2.52 4.92 14.87
N VAL A 33 -1.25 5.22 15.15
CA VAL A 33 -0.55 6.41 14.64
C VAL A 33 -0.44 6.37 13.12
N LYS A 34 -0.05 5.23 12.55
CA LYS A 34 0.00 5.06 11.09
C LYS A 34 -1.38 5.30 10.47
N ARG A 35 -2.44 4.73 11.04
CA ARG A 35 -3.81 4.90 10.52
C ARG A 35 -4.26 6.37 10.47
N LYS A 36 -3.87 7.20 11.45
CA LYS A 36 -4.18 8.64 11.46
C LYS A 36 -3.46 9.41 10.36
N ASN A 37 -2.23 9.02 10.02
CA ASN A 37 -1.47 9.65 8.93
C ASN A 37 -2.00 9.28 7.55
N PHE A 38 -2.64 8.12 7.41
CA PHE A 38 -3.26 7.68 6.15
C PHE A 38 -4.67 8.24 5.90
N SER A 39 -5.25 9.00 6.83
CA SER A 39 -6.64 9.47 6.79
C SER A 39 -6.81 10.98 6.57
N LYS A 40 -5.75 11.71 6.16
CA LYS A 40 -5.85 13.15 5.93
C LYS A 40 -5.49 13.51 4.49
N GLY A 41 -6.48 13.42 3.61
CA GLY A 41 -6.51 14.16 2.35
C GLY A 41 -7.82 14.96 2.28
N PRO A 42 -7.81 16.20 1.77
CA PRO A 42 -8.99 17.07 1.81
C PRO A 42 -10.04 16.63 0.78
N GLU A 43 -11.31 16.86 1.14
CA GLU A 43 -12.51 17.09 0.32
C GLU A 43 -12.50 16.62 -1.15
N LYS A 44 -13.40 15.66 -1.42
CA LYS A 44 -13.60 14.90 -2.68
C LYS A 44 -12.43 13.98 -3.06
N LEU A 45 -12.12 13.07 -2.14
CA LEU A 45 -11.17 11.99 -2.38
C LEU A 45 -11.73 11.01 -3.41
N ILE A 46 -10.93 10.75 -4.45
CA ILE A 46 -11.08 9.58 -5.32
C ILE A 46 -11.35 8.36 -4.45
N PRO A 47 -12.42 7.59 -4.69
CA PRO A 47 -12.81 6.48 -3.83
C PRO A 47 -11.66 5.49 -3.69
N SER A 48 -11.46 4.98 -2.48
CA SER A 48 -10.38 4.04 -2.18
C SER A 48 -10.93 2.86 -1.39
N PRO A 49 -10.71 1.62 -1.85
CA PRO A 49 -11.03 0.43 -1.07
C PRO A 49 -10.31 0.45 0.28
N PRO A 50 -10.92 -0.14 1.34
CA PRO A 50 -10.29 -0.23 2.64
C PRO A 50 -8.90 -0.88 2.55
N LYS A 51 -7.90 -0.19 3.11
CA LYS A 51 -6.49 -0.63 3.06
C LYS A 51 -6.01 -1.12 4.42
N LEU A 52 -5.13 -2.12 4.40
CA LEU A 52 -4.46 -2.62 5.61
C LEU A 52 -3.22 -1.76 5.92
N PRO A 53 -2.82 -1.65 7.20
CA PRO A 53 -1.55 -1.02 7.56
C PRO A 53 -0.39 -1.74 6.87
N PHE A 54 0.61 -0.98 6.41
CA PHE A 54 1.85 -1.41 5.73
C PHE A 54 1.69 -2.05 4.35
N ILE A 55 0.74 -2.96 4.15
CA ILE A 55 0.55 -3.69 2.88
C ILE A 55 -0.38 -2.94 1.93
N GLY A 56 -1.25 -2.08 2.45
CA GLY A 56 -2.21 -1.33 1.64
C GLY A 56 -3.32 -2.24 1.10
N ASN A 57 -3.60 -2.13 -0.19
CA ASN A 57 -4.62 -2.86 -0.95
C ASN A 57 -4.09 -4.11 -1.66
N ILE A 58 -2.82 -4.49 -1.49
CA ILE A 58 -2.25 -5.69 -2.14
C ILE A 58 -3.06 -6.95 -1.79
N HIS A 59 -3.57 -7.04 -0.57
CA HIS A 59 -4.40 -8.15 -0.09
C HIS A 59 -5.72 -8.34 -0.86
N GLN A 60 -6.14 -7.35 -1.65
CA GLN A 60 -7.37 -7.39 -2.46
C GLN A 60 -7.11 -7.86 -3.90
N ILE A 61 -5.84 -8.08 -4.26
CA ILE A 61 -5.41 -8.45 -5.61
C ILE A 61 -5.08 -9.94 -5.63
N SER A 62 -5.77 -10.70 -6.50
CA SER A 62 -5.53 -12.13 -6.70
C SER A 62 -4.37 -12.37 -7.70
N SER A 63 -4.05 -13.64 -7.96
CA SER A 63 -3.10 -14.03 -9.01
C SER A 63 -3.47 -13.48 -10.40
N LEU A 64 -4.76 -13.23 -10.63
CA LEU A 64 -5.28 -12.62 -11.85
C LEU A 64 -5.50 -11.12 -11.62
N TYR A 65 -4.40 -10.36 -11.63
CA TYR A 65 -4.36 -8.91 -11.38
C TYR A 65 -5.45 -8.13 -12.13
N HIS A 66 -5.56 -8.34 -13.44
CA HIS A 66 -6.52 -7.63 -14.28
C HIS A 66 -7.98 -7.91 -13.89
N GLN A 67 -8.32 -9.14 -13.50
CA GLN A 67 -9.68 -9.49 -13.07
C GLN A 67 -10.00 -8.90 -11.70
N SER A 68 -9.04 -8.91 -10.77
CA SER A 68 -9.21 -8.28 -9.46
C SER A 68 -9.39 -6.77 -9.59
N LEU A 69 -8.60 -6.09 -10.43
CA LEU A 69 -8.74 -4.65 -10.68
C LEU A 69 -10.09 -4.32 -11.33
N TYR A 70 -10.52 -5.13 -12.32
CA TYR A 70 -11.84 -4.96 -12.93
C TYR A 70 -12.97 -5.14 -11.92
N SER A 71 -12.91 -6.20 -11.11
CA SER A 71 -13.91 -6.47 -10.06
C SER A 71 -13.98 -5.35 -9.02
N LEU A 72 -12.82 -4.79 -8.64
CA LEU A 72 -12.76 -3.62 -7.75
C LEU A 72 -13.36 -2.38 -8.41
N SER A 73 -13.11 -2.14 -9.70
CA SER A 73 -13.68 -1.00 -10.43
C SER A 73 -15.22 -1.06 -10.51
N LEU A 74 -15.78 -2.27 -10.61
CA LEU A 74 -17.24 -2.49 -10.59
C LEU A 74 -17.84 -2.25 -9.20
N LYS A 75 -17.07 -2.51 -8.14
CA LYS A 75 -17.52 -2.43 -6.75
C LYS A 75 -17.40 -1.02 -6.15
N TYR A 76 -16.33 -0.31 -6.47
CA TYR A 76 -16.05 1.01 -5.92
C TYR A 76 -16.46 2.07 -6.93
N GLU A 77 -15.57 2.46 -7.83
CA GLU A 77 -15.88 3.30 -8.99
C GLU A 77 -14.85 3.07 -10.11
N PRO A 78 -15.15 3.47 -11.35
CA PRO A 78 -14.20 3.41 -12.46
C PRO A 78 -12.97 4.32 -12.30
N LEU A 79 -12.97 5.26 -11.35
CA LEU A 79 -11.80 6.04 -10.94
C LEU A 79 -11.57 5.79 -9.46
N MET A 80 -10.53 5.05 -9.10
CA MET A 80 -10.26 4.69 -7.71
C MET A 80 -8.78 4.71 -7.38
N LEU A 81 -8.47 4.90 -6.09
CA LEU A 81 -7.10 4.92 -5.59
C LEU A 81 -6.79 3.63 -4.82
N LEU A 82 -5.76 2.91 -5.23
CA LEU A 82 -5.19 1.77 -4.52
C LEU A 82 -3.85 2.15 -3.90
N HIS A 83 -3.42 1.44 -2.88
CA HIS A 83 -2.10 1.59 -2.29
C HIS A 83 -1.40 0.25 -2.32
N PHE A 84 -0.27 0.15 -3.01
CA PHE A 84 0.59 -1.03 -2.92
C PHE A 84 1.70 -0.73 -1.92
N GLY A 85 1.51 -1.23 -0.70
CA GLY A 85 2.26 -0.77 0.45
C GLY A 85 1.98 0.71 0.75
N GLU A 86 3.01 1.53 0.73
CA GLU A 86 2.91 3.00 0.90
C GLU A 86 2.81 3.75 -0.43
N VAL A 87 2.93 3.07 -1.58
CA VAL A 87 2.89 3.69 -2.92
C VAL A 87 1.43 3.80 -3.39
N PRO A 88 0.92 5.00 -3.73
CA PRO A 88 -0.42 5.17 -4.27
C PRO A 88 -0.47 4.86 -5.77
N TRP A 89 -1.57 4.24 -6.20
CA TRP A 89 -1.85 3.82 -7.58
C TRP A 89 -3.24 4.30 -7.98
N LEU A 90 -3.30 5.17 -8.98
CA LEU A 90 -4.56 5.63 -9.55
C LEU A 90 -5.03 4.64 -10.62
N ILE A 91 -6.21 4.06 -10.43
CA ILE A 91 -6.83 3.14 -11.38
C ILE A 91 -7.94 3.87 -12.13
N VAL A 92 -7.85 3.87 -13.45
CA VAL A 92 -8.84 4.47 -14.37
C VAL A 92 -9.37 3.37 -15.29
N SER A 93 -10.64 3.02 -15.12
CA SER A 93 -11.33 1.94 -15.85
C SER A 93 -12.43 2.45 -16.79
N SER A 94 -12.63 3.77 -16.89
CA SER A 94 -13.55 4.39 -17.86
C SER A 94 -12.79 4.95 -19.05
N PHE A 95 -13.31 4.70 -20.25
CA PHE A 95 -12.76 5.23 -21.49
C PHE A 95 -12.70 6.76 -21.50
N ASP A 96 -13.80 7.43 -21.14
CA ASP A 96 -13.88 8.90 -21.19
C ASP A 96 -12.87 9.54 -20.25
N MET A 97 -12.71 8.98 -19.04
CA MET A 97 -11.75 9.48 -18.05
C MET A 97 -10.31 9.19 -18.45
N ALA A 98 -10.02 7.99 -18.94
CA ALA A 98 -8.68 7.65 -19.43
C ALA A 98 -8.28 8.56 -20.59
N CYS A 99 -9.19 8.80 -21.54
CA CYS A 99 -8.98 9.71 -22.66
C CYS A 99 -8.72 11.14 -22.20
N ALA A 100 -9.52 11.65 -21.25
CA ALA A 100 -9.32 12.99 -20.69
C ALA A 100 -7.95 13.11 -20.00
N ILE A 101 -7.60 12.15 -19.13
CA ILE A 101 -6.32 12.15 -18.40
C ILE A 101 -5.14 12.07 -19.36
N MET A 102 -5.20 11.16 -20.34
CA MET A 102 -4.14 10.98 -21.32
C MET A 102 -3.97 12.20 -22.22
N ARG A 103 -5.03 12.95 -22.52
CA ARG A 103 -4.92 14.20 -23.31
C ARG A 103 -4.43 15.38 -22.49
N THR A 104 -4.83 15.49 -21.22
CA THR A 104 -4.47 16.63 -20.36
C THR A 104 -3.10 16.49 -19.73
N HIS A 105 -2.64 15.25 -19.51
CA HIS A 105 -1.38 14.94 -18.83
C HIS A 105 -0.50 13.98 -19.65
N ASP A 106 -0.58 14.04 -20.98
CA ASP A 106 0.17 13.20 -21.90
C ASP A 106 1.67 13.13 -21.57
N LEU A 107 2.34 14.27 -21.36
CA LEU A 107 3.77 14.35 -21.08
C LEU A 107 4.16 13.63 -19.77
N THR A 108 3.34 13.77 -18.72
CA THR A 108 3.55 13.09 -17.44
C THR A 108 3.43 11.56 -17.61
N PHE A 109 2.46 11.11 -18.40
CA PHE A 109 2.24 9.69 -18.67
C PHE A 109 3.08 9.15 -19.83
N ALA A 110 3.81 9.98 -20.58
CA ALA A 110 4.73 9.56 -21.62
C ALA A 110 6.07 9.10 -21.03
N THR A 111 6.50 9.71 -19.92
CA THR A 111 7.76 9.35 -19.26
C THR A 111 7.70 7.92 -18.70
N ARG A 112 8.76 7.12 -18.92
CA ARG A 112 8.96 5.80 -18.31
C ARG A 112 10.18 5.86 -17.39
N PRO A 113 9.99 5.89 -16.06
CA PRO A 113 11.11 5.86 -15.13
C PRO A 113 11.92 4.58 -15.30
N SER A 114 13.25 4.70 -15.27
CA SER A 114 14.12 3.53 -15.29
C SER A 114 13.88 2.66 -14.05
N SER A 115 13.95 1.35 -14.25
CA SER A 115 13.86 0.35 -13.20
C SER A 115 14.98 -0.67 -13.37
N VAL A 116 15.33 -1.34 -12.28
CA VAL A 116 16.33 -2.43 -12.33
C VAL A 116 15.96 -3.49 -13.37
N VAL A 117 14.66 -3.73 -13.58
CA VAL A 117 14.16 -4.64 -14.60
C VAL A 117 14.48 -4.12 -16.00
N THR A 118 14.21 -2.84 -16.29
CA THR A 118 14.50 -2.27 -17.63
C THR A 118 16.00 -2.30 -17.94
N ASP A 119 16.85 -2.12 -16.93
CA ASP A 119 18.31 -2.17 -17.08
C ASP A 119 18.82 -3.59 -17.37
N ILE A 120 18.26 -4.60 -16.68
CA ILE A 120 18.63 -6.01 -16.86
C ILE A 120 18.17 -6.53 -18.22
N VAL A 121 16.93 -6.21 -18.60
CA VAL A 121 16.34 -6.75 -19.83
C VAL A 121 16.94 -6.06 -21.07
N ARG A 122 17.79 -5.03 -20.92
CA ARG A 122 18.52 -4.33 -22.00
C ARG A 122 17.66 -4.08 -23.24
N PHE A 123 16.40 -3.68 -23.02
CA PHE A 123 15.58 -3.15 -24.10
C PHE A 123 16.04 -1.71 -24.32
N GLY A 124 17.06 -1.52 -25.16
CA GLY A 124 17.46 -0.21 -25.71
C GLY A 124 16.42 0.29 -26.70
N ASN A 125 15.20 0.49 -26.19
CA ASN A 125 14.02 0.67 -27.01
C ASN A 125 13.14 1.76 -26.39
N VAL A 126 12.67 2.65 -27.28
CA VAL A 126 11.68 3.74 -27.10
C VAL A 126 10.51 3.42 -26.14
N ALA A 127 10.21 2.15 -25.89
CA ALA A 127 9.11 1.71 -25.02
C ALA A 127 9.34 1.95 -23.51
N PHE A 128 10.59 1.99 -23.03
CA PHE A 128 10.92 2.07 -21.60
C PHE A 128 11.80 3.27 -21.22
N GLU A 129 12.07 4.16 -22.15
CA GLU A 129 12.92 5.33 -21.93
C GLU A 129 12.14 6.52 -21.34
N PRO A 130 12.78 7.34 -20.50
CA PRO A 130 12.21 8.61 -20.07
C PRO A 130 11.87 9.48 -21.28
N TYR A 131 10.79 10.27 -21.18
CA TYR A 131 10.44 11.21 -22.23
C TYR A 131 11.47 12.35 -22.27
N GLY A 132 12.01 12.63 -23.45
CA GLY A 132 12.98 13.68 -23.69
C GLY A 132 13.44 13.65 -25.15
N GLU A 133 14.06 14.74 -25.60
CA GLU A 133 14.82 14.74 -26.84
C GLU A 133 16.23 14.20 -26.52
N GLU A 134 16.75 13.29 -27.35
CA GLU A 134 18.13 12.79 -27.23
C GLU A 134 19.17 13.89 -27.43
#